data_AF-A0A831PRD0-F1
#
_entry.id   AF-A0A831PRD0-F1
#
_cell.length_a   1.000
_cell.length_b   1.000
_cell.length_c   1.000
_cell.angle_alpha   90.00
_cell.angle_beta   90.00
_cell.angle_gamma   90.00
#
_symmetry.space_group_name_H-M   'P 1'
#
loop_
_entity.id
_entity.type
_entity.pdbx_description
1 polymer ?
#
loop_
_entity_poly.entity_id
_entity_poly.type
_entity_poly.pdbx_seq_one_letter_code
_entity_poly.pdbx_strand_id
1 'polypeptide(L)'
;MNKLFLPVLFFLGLLNFHVSAQVKVTNLKSEHLQNPIGIDETHPRFTWQLESEKLGSFQKAFQLVVGTEKAEVAFGNGNVWESGTVHSSVIPAVYNGPELQPFSRYFWSVRVQDETDNWTDWSPVAFFETG
;
A
#
# COMPACT_ATOMS: atom_id res chain seq x y z
N MET A 1 9.26 -61.18 25.90
CA MET A 1 10.23 -60.19 26.43
C MET A 1 11.18 -59.82 25.30
N ASN A 2 11.10 -58.58 24.83
CA ASN A 2 12.19 -57.72 24.36
C ASN A 2 11.54 -56.47 23.79
N LYS A 3 11.46 -55.44 24.65
CA LYS A 3 10.98 -54.11 24.33
C LYS A 3 12.10 -53.42 23.54
N LEU A 4 11.89 -53.17 22.25
CA LEU A 4 12.76 -52.26 21.49
C LEU A 4 12.05 -50.91 21.40
N PHE A 5 12.45 -50.00 22.27
CA PHE A 5 12.04 -48.60 22.30
C PHE A 5 12.59 -47.91 21.04
N LEU A 6 11.70 -47.37 20.20
CA LEU A 6 12.07 -46.48 19.09
C LEU A 6 12.05 -45.03 19.62
N PRO A 7 13.12 -44.24 19.51
CA PRO A 7 13.11 -42.87 19.99
C PRO A 7 12.29 -42.01 19.01
N VAL A 8 11.30 -41.30 19.55
CA VAL A 8 10.59 -40.21 18.87
C VAL A 8 11.62 -39.11 18.57
N LEU A 9 12.04 -39.02 17.31
CA LEU A 9 12.82 -37.88 16.83
C LEU A 9 11.88 -36.67 16.79
N PHE A 10 11.92 -35.86 17.84
CA PHE A 10 11.25 -34.58 17.92
C PHE A 10 11.99 -33.61 16.97
N PHE A 11 11.57 -33.55 15.71
CA PHE A 11 12.10 -32.58 14.76
C PHE A 11 11.55 -31.20 15.15
N LEU A 12 12.26 -30.54 16.07
CA LEU A 12 12.03 -29.15 16.45
C LEU A 12 12.38 -28.29 15.23
N GLY A 13 11.42 -28.12 14.31
CA GLY A 13 11.56 -27.19 13.20
C GLY A 13 11.79 -25.80 13.76
N LEU A 14 13.01 -25.28 13.58
CA LEU A 14 13.34 -23.88 13.82
C LEU A 14 12.45 -23.03 12.92
N LEU A 15 11.37 -22.48 13.49
CA LEU A 15 10.63 -21.39 12.86
C LEU A 15 11.58 -20.19 12.81
N ASN A 16 12.23 -20.00 11.67
CA ASN A 16 12.95 -18.76 11.39
C ASN A 16 11.92 -17.65 11.25
N PHE A 17 11.62 -16.98 12.36
CA PHE A 17 10.92 -15.70 12.34
C PHE A 17 11.87 -14.67 11.72
N HIS A 18 11.77 -14.48 10.41
CA HIS A 18 12.38 -13.34 9.77
C HIS A 18 11.58 -12.09 10.14
N VAL A 19 12.06 -11.35 11.14
CA VAL A 19 11.63 -9.97 11.36
C VAL A 19 12.22 -9.16 10.21
N SER A 20 11.47 -8.99 9.13
CA SER A 20 11.83 -8.03 8.08
C SER A 20 11.60 -6.61 8.63
N ALA A 21 12.52 -5.69 8.37
CA ALA A 21 12.30 -4.28 8.66
C ALA A 21 11.08 -3.81 7.85
N GLN A 22 10.01 -3.40 8.52
CA GLN A 22 8.75 -3.08 7.87
C GLN A 22 8.88 -1.74 7.12
N VAL A 23 8.83 -1.77 5.80
CA VAL A 23 8.67 -0.56 4.99
C VAL A 23 7.30 0.04 5.29
N LYS A 24 7.25 1.35 5.57
CA LYS A 24 6.02 2.11 5.78
C LYS A 24 5.84 3.13 4.68
N VAL A 25 4.60 3.32 4.26
CA VAL A 25 4.23 4.36 3.30
C VAL A 25 3.80 5.62 4.05
N THR A 26 4.44 6.75 3.74
CA THR A 26 4.22 8.04 4.42
C THR A 26 4.17 9.21 3.43
N ASN A 27 3.96 10.42 3.96
CA ASN A 27 3.96 11.69 3.20
C ASN A 27 3.14 11.66 1.90
N LEU A 28 1.87 11.26 2.04
CA LEU A 28 0.93 11.14 0.93
C LEU A 28 0.50 12.51 0.42
N LYS A 29 0.53 12.69 -0.90
CA LYS A 29 0.12 13.92 -1.56
C LYS A 29 -0.59 13.65 -2.88
N SER A 30 -1.63 14.44 -3.13
CA SER A 30 -2.30 14.55 -4.42
C SER A 30 -1.85 15.84 -5.07
N GLU A 31 -1.44 15.82 -6.34
CA GLU A 31 -0.96 17.02 -7.05
C GLU A 31 0.14 17.79 -6.27
N HIS A 32 1.05 17.04 -5.64
CA HIS A 32 2.14 17.56 -4.80
C HIS A 32 1.69 18.33 -3.53
N LEU A 33 0.40 18.29 -3.19
CA LEU A 33 -0.20 18.93 -2.03
C LEU A 33 -0.70 17.90 -1.03
N GLN A 34 -0.63 18.23 0.26
CA GLN A 34 -1.23 17.40 1.30
C GLN A 34 -2.72 17.70 1.39
N ASN A 35 -3.55 16.70 1.10
CA ASN A 35 -5.01 16.78 1.21
C ASN A 35 -5.64 18.03 0.57
N PRO A 36 -5.38 18.31 -0.72
CA PRO A 36 -5.83 19.53 -1.36
C PRO A 36 -7.35 19.57 -1.54
N ILE A 37 -7.89 20.79 -1.58
CA ILE A 37 -9.31 21.08 -1.81
C ILE A 37 -9.42 21.98 -3.04
N GLY A 38 -10.36 21.68 -3.94
CA GLY A 38 -10.63 22.46 -5.14
C GLY A 38 -9.62 22.22 -6.26
N ILE A 39 -9.25 20.96 -6.52
CA ILE A 39 -8.42 20.61 -7.67
C ILE A 39 -9.32 20.32 -8.89
N ASP A 40 -8.97 20.88 -10.04
CA ASP A 40 -9.67 20.65 -11.32
C ASP A 40 -8.94 19.64 -12.22
N GLU A 41 -7.87 19.00 -11.69
CA GLU A 41 -7.14 17.97 -12.43
C GLU A 41 -8.00 16.71 -12.56
N THR A 42 -8.31 16.36 -13.81
CA THR A 42 -9.09 15.17 -14.18
C THR A 42 -8.36 13.87 -13.90
N HIS A 43 -7.02 13.87 -13.90
CA HIS A 43 -6.18 12.72 -13.62
C HIS A 43 -5.17 13.03 -12.50
N PRO A 44 -5.62 13.21 -11.24
CA PRO A 44 -4.73 13.57 -10.15
C PRO A 44 -3.56 12.59 -10.00
N ARG A 45 -2.39 13.15 -9.71
CA ARG A 45 -1.13 12.46 -9.45
C ARG A 45 -1.00 12.20 -7.96
N PHE A 46 -0.77 10.94 -7.61
CA PHE A 46 -0.53 10.49 -6.26
C PHE A 46 0.97 10.27 -6.04
N THR A 47 1.49 10.84 -4.97
CA THR A 47 2.87 10.65 -4.53
C THR A 47 2.91 10.24 -3.07
N TRP A 48 3.90 9.42 -2.73
CA TRP A 48 4.16 8.94 -1.38
C TRP A 48 5.66 8.80 -1.18
N GLN A 49 6.05 8.54 0.06
CA GLN A 49 7.42 8.22 0.45
C GLN A 49 7.46 6.86 1.14
N LEU A 50 8.64 6.23 1.06
CA LEU A 50 8.94 5.00 1.79
C LEU A 50 9.82 5.35 3.00
N GLU A 51 9.41 4.91 4.16
CA GLU A 51 10.19 4.97 5.39
C GLU A 51 10.61 3.55 5.79
N SER A 52 11.90 3.34 6.00
CA SER A 52 12.47 2.05 6.37
C SER A 52 13.77 2.24 7.16
N GLU A 53 14.00 1.37 8.13
CA GLU A 53 15.28 1.31 8.86
C GLU A 53 16.39 0.65 8.01
N LYS A 54 16.01 -0.08 6.96
CA LYS A 54 16.95 -0.77 6.08
C LYS A 54 17.37 0.14 4.94
N LEU A 55 18.67 0.40 4.86
CA LEU A 55 19.28 1.10 3.73
C LEU A 55 19.07 0.35 2.42
N GLY A 56 18.76 1.10 1.36
CA GLY A 56 18.50 0.54 0.03
C GLY A 56 17.15 -0.15 -0.11
N SER A 57 16.19 0.09 0.79
CA SER A 57 14.80 -0.34 0.59
C SER A 57 14.19 0.39 -0.61
N PHE A 58 13.43 -0.34 -1.44
CA PHE A 58 12.74 0.24 -2.58
C PHE A 58 11.45 -0.53 -2.90
N GLN A 59 10.51 0.13 -3.58
CA GLN A 59 9.31 -0.54 -4.09
C GLN A 59 9.57 -1.20 -5.45
N LYS A 60 9.05 -2.41 -5.63
CA LYS A 60 8.96 -3.10 -6.93
C LYS A 60 7.60 -2.92 -7.60
N ALA A 61 6.57 -2.76 -6.80
CA ALA A 61 5.19 -2.60 -7.26
C ALA A 61 4.37 -1.80 -6.26
N PHE A 62 3.18 -1.35 -6.68
CA PHE A 62 2.20 -0.74 -5.80
C PHE A 62 0.78 -1.18 -6.12
N GLN A 63 -0.12 -0.97 -5.16
CA GLN A 63 -1.56 -1.00 -5.33
C GLN A 63 -2.14 0.26 -4.69
N LEU A 64 -3.00 0.96 -5.42
CA LEU A 64 -3.65 2.19 -5.00
C LEU A 64 -5.15 2.05 -5.15
N VAL A 65 -5.89 2.50 -4.15
CA VAL A 65 -7.35 2.53 -4.16
C VAL A 65 -7.84 3.95 -3.93
N VAL A 66 -8.96 4.28 -4.58
CA VAL A 66 -9.68 5.54 -4.43
C VAL A 66 -11.14 5.21 -4.16
N GLY A 67 -11.74 5.92 -3.22
CA GLY A 67 -13.13 5.74 -2.85
C GLY A 67 -13.74 6.95 -2.16
N THR A 68 -15.05 6.90 -1.94
CA THR A 68 -15.81 7.95 -1.21
C THR A 68 -15.97 7.62 0.27
N GLU A 69 -15.72 6.37 0.68
CA GLU A 69 -15.83 5.90 2.05
C GLU A 69 -14.45 5.74 2.69
N LYS A 70 -14.09 6.65 3.60
CA LYS A 70 -12.77 6.66 4.26
C LYS A 70 -12.44 5.32 4.94
N ALA A 71 -13.42 4.69 5.58
CA ALA A 71 -13.22 3.43 6.30
C ALA A 71 -12.88 2.29 5.34
N GLU A 72 -13.60 2.17 4.22
CA GLU A 72 -13.35 1.13 3.21
C GLU A 72 -11.98 1.32 2.54
N VAL A 73 -11.64 2.56 2.21
CA VAL A 73 -10.33 2.90 1.63
C VAL A 73 -9.18 2.56 2.58
N ALA A 74 -9.38 2.69 3.90
CA ALA A 74 -8.37 2.28 4.89
C ALA A 74 -8.08 0.77 4.88
N PHE A 75 -9.04 -0.05 4.44
CA PHE A 75 -8.90 -1.49 4.30
C PHE A 75 -8.54 -1.93 2.87
N GLY A 76 -8.30 -0.98 1.97
CA GLY A 76 -7.93 -1.29 0.59
C GLY A 76 -9.11 -1.56 -0.33
N ASN A 77 -10.32 -1.11 0.02
CA ASN A 77 -11.50 -1.25 -0.82
C ASN A 77 -11.83 0.11 -1.45
N GLY A 78 -11.59 0.24 -2.75
CA GLY A 78 -11.83 1.48 -3.50
C GLY A 78 -13.11 1.38 -4.33
N ASN A 79 -14.21 1.96 -3.87
CA ASN A 79 -15.46 1.93 -4.64
C ASN A 79 -15.45 2.81 -5.90
N VAL A 80 -14.44 3.66 -6.09
CA VAL A 80 -14.29 4.55 -7.27
C VAL A 80 -13.25 4.00 -8.24
N TRP A 81 -12.07 3.64 -7.74
CA TRP A 81 -11.00 3.09 -8.56
C TRP A 81 -10.05 2.22 -7.76
N GLU A 82 -9.57 1.15 -8.38
CA GLU A 82 -8.48 0.32 -7.88
C GLU A 82 -7.47 0.12 -9.02
N SER A 83 -6.19 0.39 -8.76
CA SER A 83 -5.15 0.26 -9.79
C SER A 83 -4.85 -1.20 -10.17
N GLY A 84 -5.25 -2.16 -9.34
CA GLY A 84 -4.64 -3.48 -9.30
C GLY A 84 -3.15 -3.39 -8.97
N THR A 85 -2.42 -4.51 -9.16
CA THR A 85 -0.97 -4.52 -8.99
C THR A 85 -0.28 -3.85 -10.18
N VAL A 86 0.44 -2.76 -9.92
CA VAL A 86 1.27 -2.08 -10.91
C VAL A 86 2.73 -2.39 -10.61
N HIS A 87 3.39 -3.17 -11.47
CA HIS A 87 4.82 -3.49 -11.37
C HIS A 87 5.67 -2.31 -11.85
N SER A 88 5.87 -1.34 -10.97
CA SER A 88 6.67 -0.15 -11.23
C SER A 88 7.24 0.43 -9.94
N SER A 89 8.46 0.93 -10.00
CA SER A 89 9.05 1.74 -8.93
C SER A 89 8.81 3.24 -9.11
N VAL A 90 8.20 3.64 -10.23
CA VAL A 90 8.02 5.04 -10.65
C VAL A 90 6.89 5.69 -9.85
N ILE A 91 7.15 6.94 -9.43
CA ILE A 91 6.20 7.87 -8.81
C ILE A 91 6.23 9.16 -9.65
N PRO A 92 5.10 9.86 -9.88
CA PRO A 92 3.75 9.62 -9.34
C PRO A 92 2.99 8.46 -9.99
N ALA A 93 2.04 7.90 -9.25
CA ALA A 93 0.94 7.17 -9.87
C ALA A 93 -0.09 8.18 -10.39
N VAL A 94 -0.64 7.96 -11.58
CA VAL A 94 -1.66 8.82 -12.18
C VAL A 94 -3.02 8.13 -12.03
N TYR A 95 -4.01 8.86 -11.54
CA TYR A 95 -5.39 8.38 -11.52
C TYR A 95 -5.83 7.95 -12.93
N ASN A 96 -6.35 6.74 -13.06
CA ASN A 96 -6.84 6.18 -14.33
C ASN A 96 -8.20 5.48 -14.14
N GLY A 97 -9.00 6.02 -13.22
CA GLY A 97 -10.35 5.55 -12.94
C GLY A 97 -11.42 6.29 -13.74
N PRO A 98 -12.70 6.10 -13.39
CA PRO A 98 -13.82 6.84 -13.98
C PRO A 98 -13.71 8.35 -13.79
N GLU A 99 -14.47 9.13 -14.57
CA GLU A 99 -14.53 10.58 -14.43
C GLU A 99 -14.91 11.02 -13.00
N LEU A 100 -14.09 11.91 -12.45
CA LEU A 100 -14.30 12.48 -11.12
C LEU A 100 -15.45 13.49 -11.18
N GLN A 101 -16.29 13.46 -10.16
CA GLN A 101 -17.39 14.41 -10.01
C GLN A 101 -16.87 15.72 -9.41
N PRO A 102 -17.43 16.88 -9.78
CA PRO A 102 -17.09 18.16 -9.16
C PRO A 102 -17.55 18.21 -7.70
N PHE A 103 -17.00 19.15 -6.92
CA PHE A 103 -17.33 19.37 -5.50
C PHE A 103 -17.36 18.10 -4.63
N SER A 104 -16.48 17.14 -4.93
CA SER A 104 -16.53 15.80 -4.36
C SER A 104 -15.22 15.44 -3.67
N ARG A 105 -15.31 14.91 -2.44
CA ARG A 105 -14.15 14.37 -1.72
C ARG A 105 -13.91 12.92 -2.12
N TYR A 106 -12.66 12.64 -2.46
CA TYR A 106 -12.16 11.30 -2.68
C TYR A 106 -11.08 10.98 -1.66
N PHE A 107 -11.18 9.82 -1.05
CA PHE A 107 -10.17 9.23 -0.18
C PHE A 107 -9.32 8.28 -1.00
N TRP A 108 -8.04 8.19 -0.66
CA TRP A 108 -7.15 7.22 -1.28
C TRP A 108 -6.15 6.65 -0.30
N SER A 109 -5.71 5.43 -0.60
CA SER A 109 -4.68 4.71 0.14
C SER A 109 -3.83 3.92 -0.84
N VAL A 110 -2.56 3.71 -0.50
CA VAL A 110 -1.61 2.95 -1.31
C VAL A 110 -0.83 2.00 -0.41
N ARG A 111 -0.55 0.80 -0.94
CA ARG A 111 0.45 -0.12 -0.38
C ARG A 111 1.47 -0.46 -1.45
N VAL A 112 2.68 -0.80 -1.02
CA VAL A 112 3.78 -1.13 -1.93
C VAL A 112 4.27 -2.54 -1.68
N GLN A 113 4.81 -3.15 -2.72
CA GLN A 113 5.60 -4.37 -2.62
C GLN A 113 7.07 -3.97 -2.54
N ASP A 114 7.74 -4.36 -1.46
CA ASP A 114 9.13 -4.04 -1.21
C ASP A 114 10.11 -4.90 -2.03
N GLU A 115 11.42 -4.71 -1.83
CA GLU A 115 12.45 -5.45 -2.56
C GLU A 115 12.50 -6.95 -2.23
N THR A 116 11.84 -7.37 -1.15
CA THR A 116 11.72 -8.77 -0.69
C THR A 116 10.40 -9.42 -1.11
N ASP A 117 9.65 -8.78 -2.00
CA ASP A 117 8.36 -9.22 -2.53
C ASP A 117 7.23 -9.24 -1.48
N ASN A 118 7.44 -8.59 -0.32
CA ASN A 118 6.43 -8.43 0.72
C ASN A 118 5.60 -7.17 0.50
N TRP A 119 4.29 -7.26 0.75
CA TRP A 119 3.41 -6.11 0.75
C TRP A 119 3.44 -5.39 2.10
N THR A 120 3.50 -4.07 2.06
CA THR A 120 3.26 -3.24 3.26
C THR A 120 1.80 -3.32 3.69
N ASP A 121 1.54 -2.89 4.92
CA ASP A 121 0.19 -2.45 5.29
C ASP A 121 -0.27 -1.32 4.34
N TRP A 122 -1.58 -1.13 4.24
CA TRP A 122 -2.13 0.06 3.60
C TRP A 122 -1.64 1.32 4.34
N SER A 123 -1.34 2.36 3.56
CA SER A 123 -0.97 3.66 4.11
C SER A 123 -2.09 4.26 4.98
N PRO A 124 -1.78 5.28 5.80
CA PRO A 124 -2.82 6.19 6.28
C PRO A 124 -3.66 6.71 5.10
N VAL A 125 -4.95 6.97 5.35
CA VAL A 125 -5.84 7.49 4.30
C VAL A 125 -5.57 8.98 4.07
N ALA A 126 -5.28 9.33 2.83
CA ALA A 126 -5.23 10.72 2.34
C ALA A 126 -6.50 11.05 1.57
N PHE A 127 -6.71 12.32 1.24
CA PHE A 127 -7.85 12.74 0.41
C PHE A 127 -7.48 13.80 -0.60
N PHE A 128 -8.37 14.08 -1.53
CA PHE A 128 -8.43 15.32 -2.29
C PHE A 128 -9.91 15.69 -2.52
N GLU A 129 -10.20 16.96 -2.75
CA GLU A 129 -11.52 17.40 -3.20
C GLU A 129 -11.43 18.08 -4.55
N THR A 130 -12.34 17.72 -5.45
CA THR A 130 -12.52 18.41 -6.72
C THR A 130 -13.19 19.77 -6.53
N GLY A 131 -12.89 20.69 -7.44
CA GLY A 131 -13.50 22.02 -7.52
C GLY A 131 -14.93 22.03 -8.06
#